data_AF-A0A378NAX3-F1
#
_entry.id   AF-A0A378NAX3-F1
#
_cell.length_a   1.000
_cell.length_b   1.000
_cell.length_c   1.000
_cell.angle_alpha   90.00
_cell.angle_beta   90.00
_cell.angle_gamma   90.00
#
_symmetry.space_group_name_H-M   'P 1'
#
loop_
_entity.id
_entity.type
_entity.pdbx_description
1 polymer ?
#
loop_
_entity_poly.entity_id
_entity_poly.type
_entity_poly.pdbx_seq_one_letter_code
_entity_poly.pdbx_strand_id
1 'polypeptide(L)'
;MIANFSATFGATIGQNGCAGIYPAMLAVMVAPTVGMDPFILNYILTLILVVAISSFGIAGVGGGATFAAIVVLSTLNLPIELVGLLISVEPIIDMARTALNVNGAMVAGTLTNKWVKAE
;
A
#
# COMPACT_ATOMS: atom_id res chain seq x y z
N MET A 1 21.61 -5.13 -15.30
CA MET A 1 20.94 -3.81 -15.41
C MET A 1 19.49 -3.88 -14.95
N ILE A 2 18.62 -4.67 -15.61
CA ILE A 2 17.18 -4.77 -15.28
C ILE A 2 16.95 -5.15 -13.80
N ALA A 3 17.69 -6.12 -13.26
CA ALA A 3 17.56 -6.52 -11.85
C ALA A 3 17.90 -5.38 -10.86
N ASN A 4 19.02 -4.69 -11.05
CA ASN A 4 19.41 -3.56 -10.19
C ASN A 4 18.43 -2.38 -10.32
N PHE A 5 17.98 -2.09 -11.54
CA PHE A 5 16.99 -1.02 -11.76
C PHE A 5 15.66 -1.36 -11.09
N SER A 6 15.13 -2.56 -11.31
CA SER A 6 13.86 -3.00 -10.72
C SER A 6 13.89 -3.03 -9.20
N ALA A 7 15.01 -3.47 -8.61
CA ALA A 7 15.17 -3.51 -7.16
C ALA A 7 15.18 -2.09 -6.55
N THR A 8 16.03 -1.19 -7.07
CA THR A 8 16.15 0.18 -6.54
C THR A 8 14.90 1.01 -6.82
N PHE A 9 14.30 0.88 -8.01
CA PHE A 9 13.07 1.58 -8.39
C PHE A 9 11.85 1.04 -7.62
N GLY A 10 11.77 -0.28 -7.45
CA GLY A 10 10.70 -0.94 -6.69
C GLY A 10 10.72 -0.61 -5.20
N ALA A 11 11.90 -0.38 -4.62
CA ALA A 11 12.04 0.03 -3.22
C ALA A 11 11.36 1.38 -2.90
N THR A 12 11.20 2.25 -3.91
CA THR A 12 10.67 3.62 -3.73
C THR A 12 9.25 3.81 -4.27
N ILE A 13 8.97 3.36 -5.50
CA ILE A 13 7.68 3.57 -6.19
C ILE A 13 6.80 2.29 -6.19
N GLY A 14 7.37 1.13 -5.90
CA GLY A 14 6.70 -0.18 -5.97
C GLY A 14 6.17 -0.73 -4.64
N GLN A 15 5.77 0.14 -3.70
CA GLN A 15 5.43 -0.27 -2.34
C GLN A 15 3.99 -0.82 -2.21
N ASN A 16 3.68 -1.92 -2.89
CA ASN A 16 2.35 -2.56 -2.86
C ASN A 16 1.84 -2.86 -1.44
N GLY A 17 2.72 -3.29 -0.54
CA GLY A 17 2.42 -3.55 0.87
C GLY A 17 2.18 -2.28 1.68
N CYS A 18 3.08 -1.29 1.59
CA CYS A 18 3.01 -0.09 2.43
C CYS A 18 1.98 0.93 1.93
N ALA A 19 1.87 1.13 0.61
CA ALA A 19 1.03 2.15 0.00
C ALA A 19 -0.29 1.62 -0.56
N GLY A 20 -0.39 0.31 -0.77
CA GLY A 20 -1.61 -0.36 -1.25
C GLY A 20 -2.36 -1.06 -0.12
N ILE A 21 -1.81 -2.20 0.31
CA ILE A 21 -2.50 -3.15 1.19
C ILE A 21 -2.73 -2.57 2.58
N TYR A 22 -1.74 -1.90 3.17
CA TYR A 22 -1.85 -1.38 4.52
C TYR A 22 -2.93 -0.32 4.72
N PRO A 23 -2.97 0.79 3.96
CA PRO A 23 -4.05 1.77 4.11
C PRO A 23 -5.43 1.18 3.80
N ALA A 24 -5.52 0.24 2.85
CA ALA A 24 -6.78 -0.46 2.55
C ALA A 24 -7.25 -1.33 3.72
N MET A 25 -6.33 -2.10 4.32
CA MET A 25 -6.61 -2.93 5.50
C MET A 25 -7.11 -2.07 6.66
N LEU A 26 -6.44 -0.95 6.93
CA LEU A 26 -6.84 -0.01 7.98
C LEU A 26 -8.23 0.59 7.72
N ALA A 27 -8.48 1.05 6.50
CA ALA A 27 -9.77 1.62 6.13
C ALA A 27 -10.92 0.63 6.34
N VAL A 28 -10.72 -0.64 5.94
CA VAL A 28 -11.72 -1.71 6.12
C VAL A 28 -11.92 -2.08 7.59
N MET A 29 -10.85 -2.09 8.40
CA MET A 29 -10.96 -2.36 9.84
C MET A 29 -11.71 -1.26 10.59
N VAL A 30 -11.53 0.00 10.16
CA VAL A 30 -12.12 1.18 10.81
C VAL A 30 -13.53 1.50 10.31
N ALA A 31 -13.88 1.17 9.06
CA ALA A 31 -15.19 1.49 8.50
C ALA A 31 -16.40 1.07 9.37
N PRO A 32 -16.43 -0.14 9.98
CA PRO A 32 -17.54 -0.55 10.83
C PRO A 32 -17.70 0.29 12.10
N THR A 33 -16.61 0.87 12.64
CA THR A 33 -16.67 1.67 13.88
C THR A 33 -17.37 3.01 13.67
N VAL A 34 -17.47 3.47 12.43
CA VAL A 34 -18.20 4.69 12.04
C VAL A 34 -19.54 4.37 11.34
N GLY A 35 -19.98 3.11 11.39
CA GLY A 35 -21.25 2.68 10.79
C GLY A 35 -21.21 2.52 9.27
N MET A 36 -20.03 2.49 8.65
CA MET A 36 -19.88 2.17 7.24
C MET A 36 -19.70 0.67 7.04
N ASP A 37 -20.45 0.10 6.09
CA ASP A 37 -20.29 -1.30 5.70
C ASP A 37 -19.19 -1.45 4.64
N PRO A 38 -18.06 -2.12 4.96
CA PRO A 38 -16.95 -2.28 4.02
C PRO A 38 -17.26 -3.23 2.84
N PHE A 39 -18.34 -4.01 2.91
CA PHE A 39 -18.74 -4.93 1.83
C PHE A 39 -19.59 -4.28 0.74
N ILE A 40 -20.02 -3.03 0.94
CA ILE A 40 -20.76 -2.29 -0.07
C ILE A 40 -19.85 -2.00 -1.27
N LEU A 41 -20.33 -2.35 -2.46
CA LEU A 41 -19.57 -2.19 -3.71
C LEU A 41 -19.09 -0.75 -3.94
N ASN A 42 -19.92 0.25 -3.64
CA ASN A 42 -19.54 1.67 -3.74
C ASN A 42 -18.37 2.03 -2.84
N TYR A 43 -18.32 1.50 -1.62
CA TYR A 43 -17.21 1.73 -0.70
C TYR A 43 -15.93 1.08 -1.24
N ILE A 44 -16.02 -0.18 -1.69
CA ILE A 44 -14.88 -0.92 -2.25
C ILE A 44 -14.29 -0.18 -3.47
N LEU A 45 -15.14 0.28 -4.40
CA LEU A 45 -14.69 1.01 -5.58
C LEU A 45 -14.02 2.34 -5.22
N THR A 46 -14.59 3.07 -4.27
CA THR A 46 -14.02 4.33 -3.76
C THR A 46 -12.67 4.06 -3.10
N LEU A 47 -12.57 3.02 -2.27
CA LEU A 47 -11.35 2.63 -1.59
C LEU A 47 -10.25 2.26 -2.59
N ILE A 48 -10.55 1.45 -3.61
CA ILE A 48 -9.60 1.08 -4.66
C ILE A 48 -9.07 2.33 -5.37
N LEU A 49 -9.95 3.27 -5.74
CA LEU A 49 -9.55 4.52 -6.39
C LEU A 49 -8.64 5.36 -5.51
N VAL A 50 -9.04 5.60 -4.25
CA VAL A 50 -8.29 6.43 -3.31
C VAL A 50 -6.93 5.81 -2.99
N VAL A 51 -6.86 4.49 -2.78
CA VAL A 51 -5.61 3.78 -2.50
C VAL A 51 -4.70 3.78 -3.73
N ALA A 52 -5.24 3.53 -4.93
CA ALA A 52 -4.46 3.54 -6.16
C ALA A 52 -3.83 4.93 -6.40
N ILE A 53 -4.63 6.00 -6.31
CA ILE A 53 -4.16 7.37 -6.51
C ILE A 53 -3.17 7.78 -5.41
N SER A 54 -3.48 7.51 -4.15
CA SER A 54 -2.60 7.87 -3.04
C SER A 54 -1.26 7.15 -3.12
N SER A 55 -1.24 5.88 -3.57
CA SER A 55 0.00 5.09 -3.68
C SER A 55 1.08 5.76 -4.52
N PHE A 56 0.70 6.46 -5.60
CA PHE A 56 1.64 7.24 -6.41
C PHE A 56 2.20 8.46 -5.67
N GLY A 57 1.39 9.10 -4.82
CA GLY A 57 1.78 10.30 -4.07
C GLY A 57 2.70 10.04 -2.88
N ILE A 58 2.84 8.78 -2.45
CA ILE A 58 3.66 8.38 -1.29
C ILE A 58 5.08 7.96 -1.69
N ALA A 59 5.31 7.75 -3.00
CA ALA A 59 6.61 7.36 -3.51
C ALA A 59 7.72 8.37 -3.09
N GLY A 60 8.74 7.87 -2.40
CA GLY A 60 9.86 8.68 -1.93
C GLY A 60 9.61 9.49 -0.65
N VAL A 61 8.43 9.41 -0.04
CA VAL A 61 8.12 10.04 1.25
C VAL A 61 8.62 9.16 2.41
N GLY A 62 9.36 9.75 3.36
CA GLY A 62 9.82 9.03 4.56
C GLY A 62 8.65 8.60 5.46
N GLY A 63 8.71 7.40 6.05
CA GLY A 63 7.61 6.86 6.88
C GLY A 63 6.47 6.19 6.10
N GLY A 64 6.73 5.80 4.84
CA GLY A 64 5.80 5.30 3.82
C GLY A 64 4.43 4.78 4.26
N ALA A 65 4.38 3.70 5.05
CA ALA A 65 3.10 3.05 5.41
C ALA A 65 2.19 3.92 6.28
N THR A 66 2.75 4.68 7.23
CA THR A 66 1.97 5.54 8.13
C THR A 66 1.40 6.75 7.38
N PHE A 67 2.19 7.35 6.49
CA PHE A 67 1.69 8.45 5.64
C PHE A 67 0.62 7.96 4.67
N ALA A 68 0.79 6.76 4.10
CA ALA A 68 -0.23 6.13 3.27
C ALA A 68 -1.56 5.98 4.01
N ALA A 69 -1.51 5.47 5.24
CA ALA A 69 -2.67 5.31 6.09
C ALA A 69 -3.36 6.65 6.37
N ILE A 70 -2.61 7.66 6.80
CA ILE A 70 -3.15 8.99 7.12
C ILE A 70 -3.85 9.61 5.91
N VAL A 71 -3.23 9.55 4.73
CA VAL A 71 -3.80 10.12 3.49
C VAL A 71 -5.10 9.42 3.12
N VAL A 72 -5.12 8.08 3.12
CA VAL A 72 -6.31 7.31 2.73
C VAL A 72 -7.45 7.49 3.75
N LEU A 73 -7.16 7.39 5.05
CA LEU A 73 -8.17 7.56 6.09
C LEU A 73 -8.75 8.98 6.09
N SER A 74 -7.90 10.00 5.95
CA SER A 74 -8.34 11.40 5.83
C SER A 74 -9.23 11.61 4.61
N THR A 75 -8.84 11.04 3.46
CA THR A 75 -9.63 11.13 2.22
C THR A 75 -11.01 10.48 2.35
N LEU A 76 -11.12 9.41 3.14
CA LEU A 76 -12.38 8.70 3.41
C LEU A 76 -13.14 9.25 4.63
N ASN A 77 -12.69 10.34 5.24
CA ASN A 77 -13.24 10.90 6.49
C ASN A 77 -13.30 9.87 7.63
N LEU A 78 -12.31 8.98 7.71
CA LEU A 78 -12.17 7.98 8.76
C LEU A 78 -11.28 8.48 9.90
N PRO A 79 -11.57 8.09 11.16
CA PRO A 79 -10.78 8.49 12.31
C PRO A 79 -9.36 7.93 12.24
N ILE A 80 -8.37 8.82 12.35
CA ILE A 80 -6.95 8.51 12.21
C ILE A 80 -6.38 8.01 13.55
N GLU A 81 -7.03 8.31 14.68
CA GLU A 81 -6.58 7.90 16.01
C GLU A 81 -6.51 6.38 16.15
N LEU A 82 -7.32 5.64 15.38
CA LEU A 82 -7.32 4.18 15.37
C LEU A 82 -6.07 3.56 14.73
N VAL A 83 -5.30 4.33 13.95
CA VAL A 83 -3.95 3.94 13.50
C VAL A 83 -3.03 3.76 14.71
N GLY A 84 -3.21 4.58 15.76
CA GLY A 84 -2.44 4.49 16.99
C GLY A 84 -2.63 3.18 17.76
N LEU A 85 -3.80 2.53 17.62
CA LEU A 85 -4.08 1.24 18.26
C LEU A 85 -3.23 0.11 17.66
N LEU A 86 -2.97 0.17 16.36
CA LEU A 86 -2.27 -0.86 15.60
C LEU A 86 -0.74 -0.76 15.68
N ILE A 87 -0.21 0.29 16.32
CA ILE A 87 1.23 0.42 16.63
C ILE A 87 1.75 -0.80 17.40
N SER A 88 0.91 -1.41 18.25
CA SER A 88 1.28 -2.58 19.05
C SER A 88 1.62 -3.84 18.22
N VAL A 89 1.03 -3.99 17.04
CA VAL A 89 1.23 -5.12 16.13
C VAL A 89 2.05 -4.74 14.89
N GLU A 90 2.38 -3.46 14.76
CA GLU A 90 3.02 -2.90 13.57
C GLU A 90 4.35 -3.59 13.20
N PRO A 91 5.22 -4.01 14.14
CA PRO A 91 6.44 -4.73 13.76
C PRO A 91 6.18 -6.03 12.98
N ILE A 92 5.09 -6.74 13.29
CA ILE A 92 4.73 -7.98 12.60
C ILE A 92 4.16 -7.67 11.21
N ILE A 93 3.27 -6.68 11.14
CA ILE A 93 2.64 -6.25 9.88
C ILE A 93 3.71 -5.69 8.94
N ASP A 94 4.66 -4.92 9.46
CA ASP A 94 5.72 -4.29 8.68
C ASP A 94 6.65 -5.31 8.00
N MET A 95 7.00 -6.39 8.69
CA MET A 95 7.75 -7.49 8.09
C MET A 95 7.00 -8.11 6.90
N ALA A 96 5.69 -8.34 7.04
CA ALA A 96 4.88 -8.90 5.96
C ALA A 96 4.76 -7.94 4.77
N ARG A 97 4.54 -6.64 5.02
CA ARG A 97 4.49 -5.62 3.96
C ARG A 97 5.82 -5.48 3.23
N THR A 98 6.93 -5.51 3.95
CA THR A 98 8.27 -5.43 3.36
C THR A 98 8.54 -6.63 2.46
N ALA A 99 8.16 -7.84 2.88
CA ALA A 99 8.28 -9.03 2.05
C ALA A 99 7.48 -8.90 0.74
N LEU A 100 6.26 -8.36 0.79
CA LEU A 100 5.43 -8.12 -0.39
C LEU A 100 6.00 -7.06 -1.34
N ASN A 101 6.56 -5.98 -0.80
CA ASN A 101 7.22 -4.93 -1.60
C ASN A 101 8.42 -5.51 -2.37
N VAL A 102 9.28 -6.28 -1.69
CA VAL A 102 10.45 -6.92 -2.32
C VAL A 102 10.01 -7.95 -3.36
N ASN A 103 8.99 -8.76 -3.06
CA ASN A 103 8.41 -9.69 -4.02
C ASN A 103 7.91 -8.99 -5.29
N GLY A 104 7.17 -7.88 -5.15
CA GLY A 104 6.69 -7.09 -6.28
C GLY A 104 7.84 -6.57 -7.16
N ALA A 105 8.91 -6.05 -6.55
CA ALA A 105 10.09 -5.56 -7.25
C ALA A 105 10.82 -6.68 -8.02
N MET A 106 10.90 -7.89 -7.45
CA MET A 106 11.48 -9.05 -8.13
C MET A 106 10.61 -9.52 -9.30
N VAL A 107 9.29 -9.62 -9.11
CA VAL A 107 8.35 -10.03 -10.17
C VAL A 107 8.43 -9.06 -11.35
N ALA A 108 8.38 -7.74 -11.10
CA ALA A 108 8.54 -6.73 -12.14
C ALA A 108 9.84 -6.88 -12.93
N GLY A 109 10.96 -7.15 -12.24
CA GLY A 109 12.26 -7.35 -12.87
C GLY A 109 12.30 -8.62 -13.74
N THR A 110 11.72 -9.72 -13.27
CA THR A 110 11.67 -10.98 -14.03
C THR A 110 10.77 -10.88 -15.27
N LEU A 111 9.60 -10.25 -15.15
CA LEU A 111 8.68 -10.02 -16.26
C LEU A 111 9.32 -9.09 -17.30
N THR A 112 9.91 -7.98 -16.87
CA THR A 112 10.62 -7.04 -17.75
C THR A 112 11.76 -7.74 -18.49
N ASN A 113 12.56 -8.57 -17.81
CA ASN A 113 13.63 -9.33 -18.46
C ASN A 113 13.09 -10.34 -19.50
N LYS A 114 11.91 -10.93 -19.28
CA LYS A 114 11.27 -11.81 -20.27
C LYS A 114 10.76 -11.04 -21.48
N TRP A 115 10.10 -9.90 -21.27
CA TRP A 115 9.52 -9.11 -22.35
C TRP A 115 10.57 -8.41 -23.21
N VAL A 116 11.63 -7.89 -22.60
CA VAL A 116 12.71 -7.19 -23.32
C VAL A 116 13.66 -8.16 -24.05
N LYS A 117 13.78 -9.42 -23.60
CA LYS A 117 14.59 -10.46 -24.29
C LYS A 117 13.79 -11.29 -25.31
N ALA A 118 12.49 -11.03 -25.47
CA ALA A 118 11.64 -11.71 -26.45
C ALA A 118 11.68 -11.03 -27.84
N GLU A 119 12.50 -9.98 -27.99
CA GLU A 119 13.02 -9.46 -29.26
C GLU A 119 14.51 -9.83 -29.40
#